data_AF-A0A9D4B966-F1
#
_entry.id   AF-A0A9D4B966-F1
#
_cell.length_a   1.000
_cell.length_b   1.000
_cell.length_c   1.000
_cell.angle_alpha   90.00
_cell.angle_beta   90.00
_cell.angle_gamma   90.00
#
_symmetry.space_group_name_H-M   'P 1'
#
loop_
_entity.id
_entity.type
_entity.pdbx_description
1 polymer ?
#
loop_
_entity_poly.entity_id
_entity_poly.type
_entity_poly.pdbx_seq_one_letter_code
_entity_poly.pdbx_strand_id
1 'polypeptide(L)'
;MKGATPGARATMSDSGWSTTDVFNDYLEHYFLQYAARTNENQLILLLLDGHTTHTTPKLTRWRKSKNLHLLLPTRALIPFAATS
;
A
#
# COMPACT_ATOMS: atom_id res chain seq x y z
N MET A 1 -11.01 19.78 -6.44
CA MET A 1 -11.86 19.26 -7.54
C MET A 1 -13.22 19.92 -7.45
N LYS A 2 -13.81 20.33 -8.58
CA LYS A 2 -15.09 21.04 -8.57
C LYS A 2 -16.21 20.07 -8.16
N GLY A 3 -16.92 20.37 -7.07
CA GLY A 3 -18.00 19.54 -6.54
C GLY A 3 -17.60 18.40 -5.59
N ALA A 4 -16.33 18.31 -5.18
CA ALA A 4 -15.91 17.30 -4.22
C ALA A 4 -16.21 17.72 -2.76
N THR A 5 -16.57 16.76 -1.91
CA THR A 5 -16.77 16.95 -0.47
C THR A 5 -15.51 17.49 0.19
N PRO A 6 -15.61 18.40 1.18
CA PRO A 6 -14.45 18.85 1.96
C PRO A 6 -13.65 17.67 2.52
N GLY A 7 -12.34 17.69 2.32
CA GLY A 7 -11.46 16.60 2.74
C GLY A 7 -11.38 15.43 1.75
N ALA A 8 -11.94 15.55 0.54
CA ALA A 8 -11.65 14.62 -0.56
C ALA A 8 -10.33 14.97 -1.24
N ARG A 9 -9.46 13.97 -1.44
CA ARG A 9 -8.27 14.05 -2.29
C ARG A 9 -8.40 13.01 -3.39
N ALA A 10 -7.87 13.36 -4.55
CA ALA A 10 -7.68 12.45 -5.65
C ALA A 10 -6.25 12.61 -6.15
N THR A 11 -5.60 11.48 -6.36
CA THR A 11 -4.27 11.40 -6.94
C THR A 11 -4.37 10.43 -8.11
N MET A 12 -3.89 10.84 -9.28
CA MET A 12 -3.80 9.99 -10.47
C MET A 12 -2.43 10.15 -11.09
N SER A 13 -1.94 9.10 -11.74
CA SER A 13 -0.81 9.24 -12.65
C SER A 13 -1.28 9.83 -13.98
N ASP A 14 -0.35 10.31 -14.80
CA ASP A 14 -0.66 10.85 -16.13
C ASP A 14 -1.31 9.82 -17.06
N SER A 15 -1.07 8.53 -16.82
CA SER A 15 -1.69 7.43 -17.57
C SER A 15 -3.08 7.03 -17.04
N GLY A 16 -3.52 7.61 -15.93
CA GLY A 16 -4.75 7.25 -15.23
C GLY A 16 -4.67 5.94 -14.42
N TRP A 17 -3.56 5.21 -14.50
CA TRP A 17 -3.36 3.97 -13.74
C TRP A 17 -2.82 4.24 -12.33
N SER A 18 -3.19 3.38 -11.38
CA SER A 18 -2.60 3.42 -10.04
C SER A 18 -1.14 2.94 -10.10
N THR A 19 -0.22 3.78 -9.67
CA THR A 19 1.20 3.43 -9.54
C THR A 19 1.55 3.14 -8.08
N THR A 20 2.73 2.58 -7.83
CA THR A 20 3.24 2.39 -6.46
C THR A 20 3.23 3.68 -5.64
N ASP A 21 3.57 4.83 -6.25
CA ASP A 21 3.60 6.10 -5.53
C ASP A 21 2.20 6.61 -5.21
N VAL A 22 1.24 6.49 -6.14
CA VAL A 22 -0.18 6.81 -5.89
C VAL A 22 -0.75 5.92 -4.78
N PHE A 23 -0.40 4.62 -4.78
CA PHE A 23 -0.83 3.70 -3.73
C PHE A 23 -0.19 4.01 -2.37
N ASN A 24 1.09 4.39 -2.35
CA ASN A 24 1.77 4.79 -1.11
C ASN A 24 1.17 6.08 -0.53
N ASP A 25 0.87 7.06 -1.39
CA ASP A 25 0.19 8.31 -1.02
C ASP A 25 -1.17 8.03 -0.36
N TYR A 26 -1.96 7.12 -0.94
CA TYR A 26 -3.21 6.67 -0.34
C TYR A 26 -3.01 6.02 1.04
N LEU A 27 -2.02 5.13 1.19
CA LEU A 27 -1.78 4.46 2.47
C LEU A 27 -1.35 5.45 3.56
N GLU A 28 -0.47 6.38 3.21
CA GLU A 28 0.12 7.35 4.14
C GLU A 28 -0.88 8.42 4.57
N HIS A 29 -1.59 9.02 3.61
CA HIS A 29 -2.37 10.22 3.86
C HIS A 29 -3.87 9.97 4.06
N TYR A 30 -4.36 8.76 3.76
CA TYR A 30 -5.75 8.38 4.00
C TYR A 30 -5.86 7.19 4.92
N PHE A 31 -5.38 6.04 4.46
CA PHE A 31 -5.69 4.78 5.11
C PHE A 31 -5.29 4.81 6.59
N LEU A 32 -4.07 5.28 6.91
CA LEU A 32 -3.59 5.35 8.28
C LEU A 32 -4.38 6.30 9.19
N GLN A 33 -4.98 7.37 8.64
CA GLN A 33 -5.82 8.30 9.41
C GLN A 33 -7.11 7.63 9.90
N TYR A 34 -7.65 6.70 9.11
CA TYR A 34 -8.92 6.03 9.40
C TYR A 34 -8.74 4.59 9.89
N ALA A 35 -7.55 4.02 9.79
CA ALA A 35 -7.23 2.74 10.38
C ALA A 35 -7.30 2.89 11.91
N ALA A 36 -8.15 2.09 12.55
CA ALA A 36 -8.35 2.09 14.01
C ALA A 36 -7.10 1.58 14.75
N ARG A 37 -6.10 2.44 14.85
CA ARG A 37 -4.88 2.20 15.65
C ARG A 37 -5.06 2.84 17.01
N THR A 38 -4.94 2.04 18.05
CA THR A 38 -4.85 2.52 19.43
C THR A 38 -3.48 3.13 19.72
N ASN A 39 -2.44 2.71 19.00
CA ASN A 39 -1.09 3.30 19.02
C ASN A 39 -0.25 2.92 17.78
N GLU A 40 0.93 3.51 17.65
CA GLU A 40 1.88 3.32 16.53
C GLU A 40 2.57 1.94 16.50
N ASN A 41 2.46 1.16 17.58
CA ASN A 41 3.01 -0.20 17.68
C ASN A 41 1.98 -1.26 17.28
N GLN A 42 0.69 -0.89 17.20
CA GLN A 42 -0.35 -1.82 16.78
C GLN A 42 -0.12 -2.23 15.32
N LEU A 43 -0.03 -3.54 15.10
CA LEU A 43 0.12 -4.12 13.78
C LEU A 43 -1.18 -4.04 12.99
N ILE A 44 -1.09 -3.63 11.74
CA ILE A 44 -2.20 -3.70 10.78
C ILE A 44 -1.85 -4.72 9.71
N LEU A 45 -2.78 -5.65 9.48
CA LEU A 45 -2.70 -6.61 8.38
C LEU A 45 -3.47 -6.09 7.17
N LEU A 46 -2.76 -5.87 6.06
CA LEU A 46 -3.31 -5.52 4.76
C LEU A 46 -3.51 -6.80 3.94
N LEU A 47 -4.73 -7.01 3.45
CA LEU A 47 -5.09 -8.09 2.53
C LEU A 47 -5.28 -7.49 1.13
N LEU A 48 -4.34 -7.74 0.21
CA LEU A 48 -4.38 -7.19 -1.16
C LEU A 48 -4.19 -8.29 -2.20
N ASP A 49 -4.59 -8.04 -3.44
CA ASP A 49 -4.65 -9.00 -4.57
C ASP A 49 -3.29 -9.46 -5.15
N GLY A 50 -2.17 -8.90 -4.67
CA GLY A 50 -0.83 -9.26 -5.13
C GLY A 50 -0.35 -8.53 -6.38
N HIS A 51 -1.02 -7.45 -6.79
CA HIS A 51 -0.53 -6.61 -7.88
C HIS A 51 0.91 -6.11 -7.60
N THR A 52 1.75 -6.04 -8.64
CA THR A 52 3.18 -5.65 -8.54
C THR A 52 3.39 -4.28 -7.89
N THR A 53 2.44 -3.36 -8.05
CA THR A 53 2.43 -2.03 -7.45
C THR A 53 2.38 -2.09 -5.92
N HIS A 54 1.80 -3.15 -5.34
CA HIS A 54 1.73 -3.42 -3.91
C HIS A 54 2.95 -4.15 -3.35
N THR A 55 3.87 -4.64 -4.18
CA THR A 55 4.97 -5.52 -3.75
C THR A 55 6.37 -4.96 -3.99
N THR A 56 6.48 -3.69 -4.35
CA THR A 56 7.80 -3.07 -4.60
C THR A 56 8.68 -3.04 -3.35
N PRO A 57 10.02 -3.10 -3.49
CA PRO A 57 10.93 -3.03 -2.36
C PRO A 57 10.82 -1.73 -1.56
N LYS A 58 10.60 -0.59 -2.23
CA LYS A 58 10.41 0.73 -1.60
C LYS A 58 9.19 0.71 -0.66
N LEU A 59 8.04 0.29 -1.18
CA LEU A 59 6.80 0.20 -0.40
C LEU A 59 6.90 -0.82 0.74
N THR A 60 7.59 -1.94 0.51
CA THR A 60 7.79 -2.97 1.52
C THR A 60 8.60 -2.47 2.70
N ARG A 61 9.67 -1.69 2.46
CA ARG A 61 10.45 -1.06 3.54
C ARG A 61 9.63 -0.03 4.30
N TRP A 62 8.91 0.85 3.60
CA TRP A 62 8.05 1.86 4.22
C TRP A 62 6.97 1.23 5.10
N ARG A 63 6.26 0.21 4.60
CA ARG A 63 5.23 -0.50 5.38
C ARG A 63 5.75 -1.15 6.65
N LYS A 64 6.91 -1.82 6.57
CA LYS A 64 7.56 -2.43 7.74
C LYS A 64 7.87 -1.38 8.82
N SER A 65 8.34 -0.18 8.42
CA SER A 65 8.59 0.91 9.36
C SER A 65 7.33 1.43 10.08
N LYS A 66 6.15 1.15 9.53
CA LYS A 66 4.85 1.59 10.05
C LYS A 66 4.05 0.47 10.75
N ASN A 67 4.66 -0.71 10.97
CA ASN A 67 3.99 -1.93 11.44
C ASN A 67 2.81 -2.38 10.57
N LEU A 68 2.93 -2.17 9.26
CA LEU A 68 1.96 -2.63 8.26
C LEU A 68 2.47 -3.94 7.64
N HIS A 69 1.74 -5.03 7.86
CA HIS A 69 2.05 -6.33 7.29
C HIS A 69 1.14 -6.60 6.10
N LEU A 70 1.72 -7.15 5.03
CA LEU A 70 0.98 -7.51 3.82
C LEU A 70 0.80 -9.03 3.76
N LEU A 71 -0.43 -9.47 3.64
CA LEU A 71 -0.76 -10.82 3.22
C LEU A 71 -1.38 -10.76 1.82
N LEU A 72 -0.83 -11.56 0.92
CA LEU A 72 -1.31 -11.70 -0.44
C LEU A 72 -1.97 -13.08 -0.55
N PRO A 73 -3.22 -13.19 -1.04
CA PRO A 73 -3.72 -14.45 -1.52
C PRO A 73 -2.84 -14.81 -2.73
N THR A 74 -2.10 -15.88 -2.60
CA THR A 74 -1.11 -16.35 -3.56
C THR A 74 -1.59 -16.27 -5.01
N ARG A 75 -0.85 -15.52 -5.83
CA ARG A 75 -0.53 -15.99 -7.19
C ARG A 75 0.68 -16.91 -7.02
N ALA A 76 0.53 -18.18 -7.33
CA ALA A 76 1.62 -19.16 -7.26
C ALA A 76 2.86 -18.65 -8.01
N LEU A 77 4.04 -18.96 -7.47
CA LEU A 77 5.39 -18.83 -8.03
C LEU A 77 6.10 -17.49 -7.84
N ILE A 78 6.96 -17.44 -6.80
CA ILE A 78 8.35 -17.03 -7.01
C ILE A 78 9.25 -18.14 -6.44
N PRO A 79 9.81 -19.05 -7.27
CA PRO A 79 11.03 -19.73 -6.88
C PRO A 79 12.16 -18.70 -6.95
N PHE A 80 12.65 -18.26 -5.80
CA PHE A 80 13.91 -17.54 -5.73
C PHE A 80 15.00 -18.56 -6.06
N ALA A 81 15.58 -18.46 -7.25
CA ALA A 81 16.72 -19.27 -7.66
C ALA A 81 17.88 -19.03 -6.68
N ALA A 82 18.13 -20.00 -5.80
CA ALA A 82 19.40 -20.12 -5.13
C ALA A 82 20.42 -20.57 -6.18
N THR A 83 21.18 -19.61 -6.68
CA THR A 83 22.46 -19.91 -7.35
C THR A 83 23.51 -20.07 -6.25
N SER A 84 24.02 -21.29 -6.11
CA SER A 84 25.35 -21.62 -5.59
C SER A 84 25.77 -22.94 -6.21
#